data_AF-A0A0N0APN0-F1
#
_entry.id   AF-A0A0N0APN0-F1
#
_cell.length_a   1.000
_cell.length_b   1.000
_cell.length_c   1.000
_cell.angle_alpha   90.00
_cell.angle_beta   90.00
_cell.angle_gamma   90.00
#
_symmetry.space_group_name_H-M   'P 1'
#
loop_
_entity.id
_entity.type
_entity.pdbx_description
1 polymer ?
#
loop_
_entity_poly.entity_id
_entity_poly.type
_entity_poly.pdbx_seq_one_letter_code
_entity_poly.pdbx_strand_id
1 'polypeptide(L)' 'SVFVNVFGGITACDAVANGIVQALELLESRGDDVSKPLVVRLDGNNAELGRQILTERAHPAVRQVDT' A
#
# COMPACT_ATOMS: atom_id res chain seq x y z
N SER A 1 -14.30 -2.56 -2.30
CA SER A 1 -13.19 -2.17 -1.40
C SER A 1 -12.25 -3.34 -1.29
N VAL A 2 -10.96 -3.08 -1.16
CA VAL A 2 -9.91 -4.07 -0.86
C VAL A 2 -9.28 -3.67 0.46
N PHE A 3 -9.05 -4.63 1.35
CA PHE A 3 -8.33 -4.41 2.60
C PHE A 3 -7.05 -5.24 2.62
N VAL A 4 -5.92 -4.58 2.73
CA VAL A 4 -4.59 -5.18 2.83
C VAL A 4 -4.13 -5.00 4.27
N ASN A 5 -4.10 -6.10 5.02
CA ASN A 5 -3.62 -6.12 6.40
C ASN A 5 -2.40 -7.03 6.49
N VAL A 6 -1.24 -6.45 6.76
CA VAL A 6 0.02 -7.17 6.81
C VAL A 6 0.73 -6.90 8.12
N PHE A 7 1.16 -7.97 8.77
CA PHE A 7 2.10 -7.93 9.87
C PHE A 7 3.46 -8.44 9.37
N GLY A 8 4.40 -7.53 9.18
CA GLY A 8 5.75 -7.82 8.70
C GLY A 8 6.60 -8.47 9.79
N GLY A 9 7.07 -9.68 9.53
CA GLY A 9 8.11 -10.35 10.31
C GLY A 9 9.40 -10.38 9.49
N ILE A 10 9.58 -11.47 8.74
CA ILE A 10 10.71 -11.63 7.80
C ILE A 10 10.52 -10.73 6.57
N THR A 11 9.33 -10.77 5.96
CA THR A 11 8.98 -9.84 4.90
C THR A 11 8.74 -8.47 5.50
N ALA A 12 9.56 -7.50 5.10
CA ALA A 12 9.50 -6.15 5.61
C ALA A 12 8.36 -5.35 4.95
N CYS A 13 7.70 -4.50 5.74
CA CYS A 13 6.52 -3.77 5.27
C CYS A 13 6.81 -2.76 4.16
N ASP A 14 8.05 -2.28 4.03
CA ASP A 14 8.51 -1.45 2.92
C ASP A 14 8.48 -2.20 1.59
N ALA A 15 8.88 -3.48 1.57
CA ALA A 15 8.77 -4.32 0.38
C ALA A 15 7.31 -4.51 -0.05
N VAL A 16 6.41 -4.68 0.92
CA VAL A 16 4.96 -4.79 0.68
C VAL A 16 4.40 -3.48 0.13
N ALA A 17 4.76 -2.34 0.73
CA ALA A 17 4.35 -1.01 0.26
C ALA A 17 4.80 -0.75 -1.18
N ASN A 18 6.06 -1.06 -1.51
CA ASN A 18 6.60 -0.95 -2.86
C ASN A 18 5.83 -1.82 -3.86
N GLY A 19 5.45 -3.05 -3.48
CA GLY A 19 4.63 -3.92 -4.32
C GLY A 19 3.24 -3.33 -4.59
N ILE A 20 2.62 -2.69 -3.60
CA ILE A 20 1.34 -1.98 -3.77
C ILE A 20 1.50 -0.82 -4.76
N VAL A 21 2.55 0.00 -4.61
CA VAL A 21 2.81 1.14 -5.52
C VAL A 21 2.98 0.65 -6.97
N GLN A 22 3.81 -0.39 -7.19
CA GLN A 22 4.01 -0.97 -8.52
C GLN A 22 2.71 -1.52 -9.12
N ALA A 23 1.85 -2.14 -8.31
CA ALA A 23 0.56 -2.63 -8.77
C ALA A 23 -0.36 -1.49 -9.21
N LEU A 24 -0.37 -0.36 -8.48
CA LEU A 24 -1.13 0.83 -8.86
C LEU A 24 -0.62 1.43 -10.17
N GLU A 25 0.69 1.60 -10.32
CA GLU A 25 1.32 2.10 -11.55
C GLU A 25 1.01 1.20 -12.76
N LEU A 26 1.02 -0.11 -12.56
CA LEU A 26 0.67 -1.07 -13.61
C LEU A 26 -0.77 -0.90 -14.08
N LEU A 27 -1.72 -0.69 -13.16
CA LEU A 27 -3.13 -0.49 -13.50
C LEU A 27 -3.33 0.85 -14.23
N GLU A 28 -2.72 1.92 -13.73
CA GLU A 28 -2.72 3.24 -14.38
C GLU A 28 -2.15 3.16 -15.80
N SER A 29 -1.05 2.42 -16.00
CA SER A 29 -0.43 2.24 -17.33
C SER A 29 -1.32 1.54 -18.36
N ARG A 30 -2.31 0.76 -17.89
CA ARG A 30 -3.28 0.04 -18.73
C ARG A 30 -4.56 0.86 -18.99
N GLY A 31 -4.70 2.03 -18.35
CA GLY A 31 -5.92 2.84 -18.38
C GLY A 31 -7.02 2.30 -17.46
N ASP A 32 -6.69 1.37 -16.56
CA ASP A 32 -7.64 0.83 -15.60
C ASP A 32 -7.70 1.74 -14.37
N ASP A 33 -8.84 2.41 -14.17
CA ASP A 33 -9.04 3.28 -13.02
C ASP A 33 -9.29 2.46 -11.73
N VAL A 34 -8.58 2.81 -10.66
CA VAL A 34 -8.72 2.16 -9.35
C VAL A 34 -9.93 2.77 -8.62
N SER A 35 -11.12 2.40 -9.08
CA SER A 35 -12.40 2.93 -8.60
C SER A 35 -12.82 2.46 -7.21
N LYS A 36 -12.22 1.39 -6.69
CA LYS A 36 -12.56 0.84 -5.36
C LYS A 36 -11.50 1.25 -4.34
N PRO A 37 -11.90 1.66 -3.12
CA PRO A 37 -10.96 2.08 -2.10
C PRO A 37 -10.09 0.90 -1.64
N LEU A 38 -8.79 1.16 -1.52
CA LEU A 38 -7.76 0.28 -0.98
C LEU A 38 -7.41 0.75 0.43
N VAL A 39 -7.84 -0.01 1.44
CA VAL A 39 -7.49 0.26 2.83
C VAL A 39 -6.25 -0.57 3.18
N VAL A 40 -5.23 0.06 3.78
CA VAL A 40 -3.96 -0.61 4.08
C VAL A 40 -3.59 -0.45 5.55
N ARG A 41 -3.34 -1.58 6.22
CA ARG A 41 -2.76 -1.68 7.57
C ARG A 41 -1.41 -2.38 7.46
N LEU A 42 -0.33 -1.69 7.82
CA LEU A 42 1.03 -2.24 7.89
C LEU A 42 1.53 -2.14 9.34
N ASP A 43 1.92 -3.27 9.90
CA ASP A 43 2.46 -3.40 11.24
C ASP A 43 3.69 -4.33 11.26
N GLY A 44 4.57 -4.21 12.25
CA GLY A 44 5.80 -5.02 12.35
C GLY A 44 7.03 -4.41 11.67
N ASN A 45 7.91 -5.25 11.12
CA ASN A 45 9.22 -4.86 10.60
C ASN A 45 9.11 -3.80 9.48
N ASN A 46 9.84 -2.69 9.61
CA ASN A 46 9.80 -1.52 8.72
C ASN A 46 8.40 -0.95 8.43
N ALA A 47 7.43 -1.13 9.32
CA ALA A 47 6.06 -0.64 9.10
C ALA A 47 6.00 0.88 8.91
N GLU A 48 6.82 1.65 9.63
CA GLU A 48 6.89 3.11 9.47
C GLU A 48 7.35 3.52 8.06
N LEU A 49 8.41 2.90 7.55
CA LEU A 49 8.89 3.14 6.19
C LEU A 49 7.85 2.73 5.15
N GLY A 50 7.18 1.58 5.34
CA GLY A 50 6.10 1.15 4.45
C GLY A 50 4.94 2.17 4.39
N ARG A 51 4.56 2.76 5.52
CA ARG A 51 3.56 3.83 5.58
C ARG A 51 4.04 5.12 4.92
N GLN A 52 5.32 5.47 5.06
CA GLN A 52 5.90 6.62 4.37
C GLN A 52 5.83 6.46 2.85
N ILE A 53 6.22 5.29 2.30
CA ILE A 53 6.14 4.98 0.87
C ILE A 53 4.71 5.17 0.32
N LEU A 54 3.70 4.67 1.03
CA LEU A 54 2.29 4.83 0.63
C LEU A 54 1.82 6.29 0.73
N THR A 55 2.33 7.04 1.71
CA THR A 55 2.04 8.47 1.90
C THR A 55 2.64 9.31 0.77
N GLU A 56 3.89 9.06 0.41
CA GLU A 56 4.60 9.74 -0.68
C GLU A 56 3.93 9.50 -2.03
N ARG A 57 3.44 8.28 -2.27
CA ARG A 57 2.69 7.97 -3.50
C ARG A 57 1.37 8.76 -3.60
N ALA A 58 0.77 9.13 -2.48
CA ALA A 58 -0.41 9.99 -2.37
C ALA A 58 -1.59 9.61 -3.31
N HIS A 59 -1.78 8.31 -3.57
CA HIS A 59 -2.82 7.86 -4.50
C HIS A 59 -4.22 8.01 -3.87
N PRO A 60 -5.21 8.61 -4.56
CA PRO A 60 -6.51 8.97 -3.97
C PRO A 60 -7.34 7.76 -3.50
N ALA A 61 -7.15 6.59 -4.11
CA ALA A 61 -7.82 5.37 -3.69
C ALA A 61 -7.22 4.71 -2.43
N VAL A 62 -6.05 5.14 -1.96
CA VAL A 62 -5.33 4.50 -0.85
C VAL A 62 -5.66 5.20 0.47
N ARG A 63 -6.13 4.42 1.44
CA ARG A 63 -6.37 4.88 2.81
C ARG A 63 -5.59 4.04 3.80
N GLN A 64 -4.70 4.68 4.55
CA GLN A 64 -3.99 4.01 5.63
C GLN A 64 -4.86 3.96 6.88
N VAL A 65 -4.71 2.89 7.67
CA VAL A 65 -5.30 2.78 9.00
C VAL A 65 -4.21 2.55 10.03
N ASP A 66 -4.41 3.13 11.21
CA ASP A 66 -3.49 2.99 12.33
C ASP A 66 -3.47 1.54 12.84
N THR A 67 -2.34 1.19 13.46
CA THR A 67 -2.07 -0.15 14.01
C THR A 67 -2.51 -0.29 15.45
#